data_AF-A0A7X7L093-F1
#
_entry.id   AF-A0A7X7L093-F1
#
_cell.length_a   1.000
_cell.length_b   1.000
_cell.length_c   1.000
_cell.angle_alpha   90.00
_cell.angle_beta   90.00
_cell.angle_gamma   90.00
#
_symmetry.space_group_name_H-M   'P 1'
#
loop_
_entity.id
_entity.type
_entity.pdbx_description
1 polymer ?
#
loop_
_entity_poly.entity_id
_entity_poly.type
_entity_poly.pdbx_seq_one_letter_code
_entity_poly.pdbx_strand_id
1 'polypeptide(L)'
;MKTVLMRGVCVLVFLVLCVERPAQAEDVQPRKAPTENTAQEKQIYDPIQGINRGIFWFNDKLDVYLAEPVARGYDDVVPTRVQLGIDNFFKNLQFPAFFVSDLVQLKFKQALSDTGRFLINSTVGLGGLMDIAKDAGLERHKEDFGVALAYWGVPSGPYLMLPILGPSNLRDATGLLVDLVLDPVFWIANWTDLKPGEEVALAMGLKTIQFVNTRAGMLEAMESAKESSLDYYLFVQSAYDQYREGIVRQARSGKQGGDSRDSLSDGDPLDDDLLDDDLLDDELTDDVLSPAEESP
;
A
#
# COMPACT_ATOMS: atom_id res chain seq x y z
N MET A 1 -5.00 -1.36 33.22
CA MET A 1 -4.96 -1.79 31.81
C MET A 1 -6.29 -2.32 31.28
N LYS A 2 -6.99 -3.26 31.96
CA LYS A 2 -8.29 -3.79 31.49
C LYS A 2 -9.41 -2.74 31.34
N THR A 3 -9.39 -1.68 32.14
CA THR A 3 -10.44 -0.64 32.17
C THR A 3 -10.32 0.45 31.11
N VAL A 4 -9.15 0.65 30.50
CA VAL A 4 -8.95 1.65 29.43
C VAL A 4 -9.26 1.04 28.07
N LEU A 5 -8.82 -0.20 27.85
CA LEU A 5 -9.14 -0.99 26.66
C LEU A 5 -10.67 -1.23 26.51
N MET A 6 -11.34 -1.53 27.62
CA MET A 6 -12.79 -1.79 27.64
C MET A 6 -13.64 -0.51 27.50
N ARG A 7 -13.07 0.66 27.82
CA ARG A 7 -13.74 1.97 27.62
C ARG A 7 -13.54 2.50 26.21
N GLY A 8 -12.38 2.29 25.59
CA GLY A 8 -12.13 2.64 24.19
C GLY A 8 -12.97 1.83 23.20
N VAL A 9 -13.08 0.51 23.43
CA VAL A 9 -13.91 -0.38 22.61
C VAL A 9 -15.41 -0.04 22.72
N CYS A 10 -15.90 0.32 23.91
CA CYS A 10 -17.30 0.73 24.08
C CYS A 10 -17.65 2.06 23.41
N VAL A 11 -16.73 3.03 23.32
CA VAL A 11 -16.98 4.31 22.63
C VAL A 11 -16.99 4.13 21.11
N LEU A 12 -16.17 3.21 20.59
CA LEU A 12 -16.11 2.88 19.16
C LEU A 12 -17.35 2.10 18.69
N VAL A 13 -17.87 1.19 19.53
CA VAL A 13 -19.15 0.48 19.29
C VAL A 13 -20.35 1.44 19.34
N PHE A 14 -20.31 2.49 20.16
CA PHE A 14 -21.39 3.47 20.25
C PHE A 14 -21.44 4.43 19.05
N LEU A 15 -20.30 4.72 18.42
CA LEU A 15 -20.23 5.57 17.21
C LEU A 15 -20.71 4.82 15.95
N VAL A 16 -20.53 3.49 15.90
CA VAL A 16 -21.03 2.64 14.79
C VAL A 16 -22.56 2.46 14.86
N LEU A 17 -23.18 2.59 16.03
CA LEU A 17 -24.64 2.41 16.20
C LEU A 17 -25.47 3.68 15.97
N CYS A 18 -24.87 4.85 15.72
CA CYS A 18 -25.62 6.10 15.49
C CYS A 18 -25.89 6.45 14.01
N VAL A 19 -25.51 5.59 13.06
CA VAL A 19 -25.81 5.80 11.63
C VAL A 19 -26.76 4.72 11.12
N GLU A 20 -27.91 4.60 11.75
CA GLU A 20 -29.08 3.97 11.12
C GLU A 20 -29.78 5.02 10.26
N ARG A 21 -29.45 5.07 8.97
CA ARG A 21 -30.36 5.61 7.96
C ARG A 21 -31.09 4.43 7.30
N PRO A 22 -32.43 4.48 7.19
CA PRO A 22 -33.15 3.46 6.46
C PRO A 22 -32.76 3.52 4.98
N ALA A 23 -32.48 2.35 4.40
CA ALA A 23 -32.30 2.17 2.97
C ALA A 23 -33.58 2.60 2.24
N GLN A 24 -33.50 3.69 1.47
CA GLN A 24 -34.50 4.00 0.45
C GLN A 24 -34.11 3.23 -0.81
N ALA A 25 -35.00 2.34 -1.25
CA ALA A 25 -34.86 1.62 -2.51
C ALA A 25 -35.04 2.62 -3.67
N GLU A 26 -33.98 2.85 -4.46
CA GLU A 26 -34.11 3.53 -5.75
C GLU A 26 -34.68 2.56 -6.80
N ASP A 27 -35.74 3.02 -7.44
CA ASP A 27 -36.51 2.34 -8.48
C ASP A 27 -35.68 2.18 -9.76
N VAL A 28 -35.61 0.95 -10.29
CA VAL A 28 -34.80 0.61 -11.48
C VAL A 28 -35.58 1.02 -12.73
N GLN A 29 -35.33 2.23 -13.23
CA GLN A 29 -35.78 2.63 -14.57
C GLN A 29 -34.91 1.99 -15.66
N PRO A 30 -35.48 1.62 -16.83
CA PRO A 30 -34.78 0.91 -17.87
C PRO A 30 -33.70 1.78 -18.55
N ARG A 31 -32.53 1.18 -18.77
CA ARG A 31 -31.33 1.78 -19.38
C ARG A 31 -31.63 2.34 -20.78
N LYS A 32 -31.53 3.67 -20.94
CA LYS A 32 -31.39 4.30 -22.27
C LYS A 32 -30.00 3.99 -22.84
N ALA A 33 -29.94 3.75 -24.15
CA ALA A 33 -28.72 3.42 -24.89
C ALA A 33 -27.63 4.49 -24.70
N PRO A 34 -26.32 4.12 -24.79
CA PRO A 34 -25.24 5.06 -24.54
C PRO A 34 -25.15 6.07 -25.67
N THR A 35 -25.53 7.31 -25.40
CA THR A 35 -25.11 8.47 -26.19
C THR A 35 -23.62 8.67 -25.99
N GLU A 36 -22.89 8.82 -27.10
CA GLU A 36 -21.51 9.32 -27.16
C GLU A 36 -21.36 10.54 -26.24
N ASN A 37 -20.69 10.36 -25.12
CA ASN A 37 -20.12 11.42 -24.32
C ASN A 37 -18.81 10.87 -23.75
N THR A 38 -17.72 11.50 -24.20
CA THR A 38 -16.39 11.51 -23.63
C THR A 38 -16.43 11.24 -22.13
N ALA A 39 -15.57 10.35 -21.63
CA ALA A 39 -15.38 10.09 -20.21
C ALA A 39 -15.46 11.41 -19.43
N GLN A 40 -16.59 11.65 -18.76
CA GLN A 40 -16.71 12.79 -17.86
C GLN A 40 -15.71 12.50 -16.76
N GLU A 41 -14.59 13.21 -16.77
CA GLU A 41 -13.62 13.19 -15.69
C GLU A 41 -14.39 13.49 -14.42
N LYS A 42 -14.56 12.47 -13.58
CA LYS A 42 -15.34 12.56 -12.36
C LYS A 42 -14.68 13.65 -11.51
N GLN A 43 -15.38 14.77 -11.33
CA GLN A 43 -14.84 15.85 -10.53
C GLN A 43 -14.72 15.40 -9.07
N ILE A 44 -13.49 15.34 -8.57
CA ILE A 44 -13.20 14.93 -7.20
C ILE A 44 -13.64 16.03 -6.24
N TYR A 45 -14.34 15.65 -5.18
CA TYR A 45 -14.91 16.60 -4.22
C TYR A 45 -13.82 17.17 -3.29
N ASP A 46 -13.35 18.37 -3.60
CA ASP A 46 -12.29 19.08 -2.87
C ASP A 46 -12.71 20.50 -2.45
N PRO A 47 -13.51 20.64 -1.38
CA PRO A 47 -14.00 21.95 -0.94
C PRO A 47 -12.92 22.85 -0.32
N ILE A 48 -11.79 22.28 0.09
CA ILE A 48 -10.67 22.99 0.73
C ILE A 48 -9.40 22.98 -0.13
N GLN A 49 -9.58 23.00 -1.46
CA GLN A 49 -8.49 22.89 -2.44
C GLN A 49 -7.33 23.86 -2.18
N GLY A 50 -7.60 25.09 -1.73
CA GLY A 50 -6.55 26.06 -1.41
C GLY A 50 -5.61 25.59 -0.29
N ILE A 51 -6.17 24.96 0.76
CA ILE A 51 -5.38 24.39 1.86
C ILE A 51 -4.63 23.15 1.36
N ASN A 52 -5.33 22.27 0.64
CA ASN A 52 -4.74 21.05 0.13
C ASN A 52 -3.57 21.31 -0.83
N ARG A 53 -3.68 22.30 -1.72
CA ARG A 53 -2.58 22.75 -2.59
C ARG A 53 -1.43 23.35 -1.80
N GLY A 54 -1.70 24.08 -0.71
CA GLY A 54 -0.67 24.60 0.18
C GLY A 54 0.13 23.50 0.88
N ILE A 55 -0.57 22.48 1.40
CA ILE A 55 0.08 21.30 2.01
C ILE A 55 0.82 20.49 0.95
N PHE A 56 0.24 20.34 -0.24
CA PHE A 56 0.90 19.67 -1.36
C PHE A 56 2.20 20.36 -1.74
N TRP A 57 2.21 21.69 -1.83
CA TRP A 57 3.42 22.45 -2.09
C TRP A 57 4.48 22.21 -1.01
N PHE A 58 4.08 22.16 0.26
CA PHE A 58 4.99 21.83 1.36
C PHE A 58 5.56 20.42 1.20
N ASN A 59 4.72 19.43 0.92
CA ASN A 59 5.14 18.04 0.69
C ASN A 59 6.07 17.92 -0.53
N ASP A 60 5.75 18.57 -1.65
CA ASP A 60 6.58 18.58 -2.87
C ASP A 60 7.94 19.23 -2.62
N LYS A 61 8.00 20.33 -1.85
CA LYS A 61 9.30 20.93 -1.49
C LYS A 61 10.11 20.03 -0.57
N LEU A 62 9.47 19.42 0.42
CA LEU A 62 10.13 18.45 1.28
C LEU A 62 10.63 17.25 0.47
N ASP A 63 9.86 16.79 -0.52
CA ASP A 63 10.27 15.70 -1.40
C ASP A 63 11.52 16.08 -2.21
N VAL A 64 11.45 17.15 -2.98
CA VAL A 64 12.54 17.60 -3.87
C VAL A 64 13.84 17.90 -3.11
N TYR A 65 13.75 18.50 -1.92
CA TYR A 65 14.94 18.92 -1.17
C TYR A 65 15.48 17.85 -0.21
N LEU A 66 14.68 16.86 0.16
CA LEU A 66 15.07 15.89 1.20
C LEU A 66 14.74 14.46 0.81
N ALA A 67 13.46 14.13 0.56
CA ALA A 67 13.08 12.72 0.38
C ALA A 67 13.64 12.13 -0.92
N GLU A 68 13.57 12.85 -2.03
CA GLU A 68 14.05 12.39 -3.33
C GLU A 68 15.59 12.17 -3.34
N PRO A 69 16.44 13.12 -2.89
CA PRO A 69 17.89 12.86 -2.82
C PRO A 69 18.26 11.67 -1.91
N VAL A 70 17.56 11.52 -0.78
CA VAL A 70 17.77 10.38 0.13
C VAL A 70 17.33 9.07 -0.51
N ALA A 71 16.19 9.06 -1.20
CA ALA A 71 15.68 7.89 -1.89
C ALA A 71 16.59 7.46 -3.05
N ARG A 72 17.11 8.39 -3.85
CA ARG A 72 18.08 8.09 -4.92
C ARG A 72 19.36 7.49 -4.34
N GLY A 73 19.93 8.10 -3.30
CA GLY A 73 21.12 7.55 -2.64
C GLY A 73 20.88 6.19 -1.97
N TYR A 74 19.67 5.92 -1.49
CA TYR A 74 19.27 4.61 -1.00
C TYR A 74 19.16 3.59 -2.14
N ASP A 75 18.52 3.95 -3.25
CA ASP A 75 18.36 3.11 -4.44
C ASP A 75 19.71 2.72 -5.06
N ASP A 76 20.66 3.67 -5.12
CA ASP A 76 22.02 3.46 -5.61
C ASP A 76 22.82 2.43 -4.78
N VAL A 77 22.52 2.31 -3.48
CA VAL A 77 23.33 1.51 -2.53
C VAL A 77 22.66 0.18 -2.20
N VAL A 78 21.33 0.14 -2.13
CA VAL A 78 20.57 -1.02 -1.66
C VAL A 78 20.04 -1.83 -2.84
N PRO A 79 20.47 -3.10 -3.02
CA PRO A 79 19.99 -3.92 -4.12
C PRO A 79 18.47 -4.11 -4.11
N THR A 80 17.85 -4.16 -5.28
CA THR A 80 16.39 -4.31 -5.46
C THR A 80 15.79 -5.46 -4.64
N ARG A 81 16.48 -6.62 -4.56
CA ARG A 81 16.02 -7.75 -3.73
C ARG A 81 15.89 -7.41 -2.24
N VAL A 82 16.79 -6.58 -1.71
CA VAL A 82 16.73 -6.12 -0.32
C VAL A 82 15.59 -5.11 -0.14
N GLN A 83 15.41 -4.19 -1.09
CA GLN A 83 14.31 -3.23 -1.06
C GLN A 83 12.94 -3.93 -1.06
N LEU A 84 12.78 -4.95 -1.91
CA LEU A 84 11.60 -5.81 -1.94
C LEU A 84 11.39 -6.54 -0.61
N GLY A 85 12.47 -7.08 -0.01
CA GLY A 85 12.37 -7.73 1.29
C GLY A 85 11.91 -6.80 2.40
N ILE A 86 12.43 -5.56 2.42
CA ILE A 86 12.00 -4.52 3.36
C ILE A 86 10.53 -4.17 3.14
N ASP A 87 10.11 -4.01 1.89
CA ASP A 87 8.71 -3.74 1.55
C ASP A 87 7.78 -4.88 2.01
N ASN A 88 8.16 -6.14 1.75
CA ASN A 88 7.45 -7.34 2.21
C ASN A 88 7.34 -7.39 3.74
N PHE A 89 8.40 -7.03 4.46
CA PHE A 89 8.40 -6.99 5.92
C PHE A 89 7.36 -6.00 6.45
N PHE A 90 7.35 -4.76 5.94
CA PHE A 90 6.35 -3.76 6.37
C PHE A 90 4.94 -4.13 5.92
N LYS A 91 4.80 -4.74 4.73
CA LYS A 91 3.56 -5.33 4.24
C LYS A 91 3.04 -6.42 5.18
N ASN A 92 3.91 -7.26 5.74
CA ASN A 92 3.56 -8.30 6.71
C ASN A 92 3.14 -7.71 8.07
N LEU A 93 3.80 -6.62 8.51
CA LEU A 93 3.44 -5.91 9.75
C LEU A 93 2.04 -5.28 9.72
N GLN A 94 1.47 -5.03 8.54
CA GLN A 94 0.10 -4.51 8.40
C GLN A 94 -0.99 -5.56 8.68
N PHE A 95 -0.62 -6.83 8.86
CA PHE A 95 -1.57 -7.92 9.10
C PHE A 95 -2.64 -7.63 10.18
N PRO A 96 -2.31 -7.07 11.37
CA PRO A 96 -3.31 -6.84 12.41
C PRO A 96 -4.42 -5.88 11.96
N ALA A 97 -4.07 -4.84 11.19
CA ALA A 97 -5.04 -3.88 10.66
C ALA A 97 -5.98 -4.55 9.65
N PHE A 98 -5.43 -5.38 8.76
CA PHE A 98 -6.23 -6.08 7.75
C PHE A 98 -7.11 -7.16 8.38
N PHE A 99 -6.57 -7.95 9.30
CA PHE A 99 -7.33 -8.95 10.03
C PHE A 99 -8.53 -8.35 10.77
N VAL A 100 -8.34 -7.25 11.49
CA VAL A 100 -9.44 -6.56 12.19
C VAL A 100 -10.46 -6.03 11.19
N SER A 101 -10.01 -5.43 10.10
CA SER A 101 -10.88 -4.90 9.05
C SER A 101 -11.69 -6.00 8.36
N ASP A 102 -11.10 -7.16 8.07
CA ASP A 102 -11.80 -8.31 7.51
C ASP A 102 -12.89 -8.82 8.44
N LEU A 103 -12.60 -8.89 9.74
CA LEU A 103 -13.59 -9.27 10.75
C LEU A 103 -14.72 -8.24 10.83
N VAL A 104 -14.40 -6.95 10.78
CA VAL A 104 -15.39 -5.86 10.74
C VAL A 104 -16.26 -5.98 9.48
N GLN A 105 -15.71 -6.43 8.36
CA GLN A 105 -16.43 -6.67 7.12
C GLN A 105 -17.13 -8.04 7.05
N LEU A 106 -17.00 -8.87 8.10
CA LEU A 106 -17.51 -10.25 8.18
C LEU A 106 -16.94 -11.20 7.10
N LYS A 107 -15.72 -10.92 6.61
CA LYS A 107 -15.03 -11.69 5.56
C LYS A 107 -14.12 -12.76 6.15
N PHE A 108 -14.70 -13.73 6.85
CA PHE A 108 -13.94 -14.77 7.57
C PHE A 108 -12.96 -15.57 6.69
N LYS A 109 -13.30 -15.82 5.42
CA LYS A 109 -12.39 -16.52 4.49
C LYS A 109 -11.14 -15.71 4.17
N GLN A 110 -11.28 -14.39 3.99
CA GLN A 110 -10.15 -13.49 3.75
C GLN A 110 -9.30 -13.36 5.02
N ALA A 111 -9.93 -13.16 6.19
CA ALA A 111 -9.21 -13.12 7.47
C ALA A 111 -8.35 -14.38 7.70
N LEU A 112 -8.87 -15.56 7.37
CA LEU A 112 -8.11 -16.82 7.45
C LEU A 112 -6.98 -16.90 6.42
N SER A 113 -7.23 -16.45 5.19
CA SER A 113 -6.20 -16.37 4.13
C SER A 113 -5.05 -15.46 4.54
N ASP A 114 -5.37 -14.25 5.01
CA ASP A 114 -4.39 -13.25 5.45
C ASP A 114 -3.64 -13.71 6.70
N THR A 115 -4.31 -14.44 7.61
CA THR A 115 -3.64 -15.09 8.74
C THR A 115 -2.65 -16.16 8.25
N GLY A 116 -3.05 -16.97 7.26
CA GLY A 116 -2.16 -17.94 6.63
C GLY A 116 -0.93 -17.28 6.01
N ARG A 117 -1.13 -16.20 5.26
CA ARG A 117 -0.03 -15.39 4.69
C ARG A 117 0.91 -14.87 5.77
N PHE A 118 0.37 -14.25 6.81
CA PHE A 118 1.16 -13.74 7.92
C PHE A 118 1.99 -14.83 8.60
N LEU A 119 1.40 -16.00 8.88
CA LEU A 119 2.10 -17.11 9.53
C LEU A 119 3.21 -17.65 8.64
N ILE A 120 2.95 -17.90 7.36
CA ILE A 120 3.94 -18.42 6.41
C ILE A 120 5.09 -17.44 6.25
N ASN A 121 4.79 -16.17 5.98
CA ASN A 121 5.81 -15.14 5.76
C ASN A 121 6.61 -14.87 7.04
N SER A 122 5.97 -14.87 8.21
CA SER A 122 6.67 -14.65 9.48
C SER A 122 7.56 -15.83 9.89
N THR A 123 7.21 -17.06 9.51
CA THR A 123 7.96 -18.27 9.91
C THR A 123 8.96 -18.71 8.85
N VAL A 124 8.48 -19.09 7.67
CA VAL A 124 9.29 -19.58 6.55
C VAL A 124 9.91 -18.40 5.80
N GLY A 125 9.17 -17.30 5.65
CA GLY A 125 9.63 -16.09 4.95
C GLY A 125 10.52 -15.17 5.77
N LEU A 126 11.23 -15.70 6.77
CA LEU A 126 12.19 -14.97 7.62
C LEU A 126 11.62 -13.68 8.23
N GLY A 127 10.51 -13.78 8.95
CA GLY A 127 9.87 -12.62 9.59
C GLY A 127 9.10 -11.70 8.64
N GLY A 128 8.88 -12.13 7.41
CA GLY A 128 8.15 -11.40 6.37
C GLY A 128 9.04 -10.77 5.32
N LEU A 129 10.36 -11.01 5.33
CA LEU A 129 11.26 -10.54 4.28
C LEU A 129 11.02 -11.25 2.93
N MET A 130 10.52 -12.49 2.95
CA MET A 130 10.17 -13.23 1.74
C MET A 130 8.66 -13.51 1.70
N ASP A 131 8.00 -13.24 0.57
CA ASP A 131 6.56 -13.48 0.40
C ASP A 131 6.27 -14.91 -0.10
N ILE A 132 6.70 -15.91 0.68
CA ILE A 132 6.50 -17.34 0.37
C ILE A 132 5.01 -17.69 0.26
N ALA A 133 4.15 -16.94 0.93
CA ALA A 133 2.72 -17.17 0.86
C ALA A 133 2.12 -16.83 -0.52
N LYS A 134 2.70 -15.87 -1.26
CA LYS A 134 2.31 -15.57 -2.65
C LYS A 134 2.62 -16.78 -3.54
N ASP A 135 3.81 -17.35 -3.41
CA ASP A 135 4.22 -18.56 -4.17
C ASP A 135 3.34 -19.77 -3.85
N ALA A 136 2.77 -19.81 -2.64
CA ALA A 136 1.79 -20.82 -2.22
C ALA A 136 0.35 -20.54 -2.73
N GLY A 137 0.14 -19.51 -3.55
CA GLY A 137 -1.15 -19.14 -4.16
C GLY A 137 -2.10 -18.38 -3.23
N LEU A 138 -1.61 -17.88 -2.09
CA LEU A 138 -2.41 -17.01 -1.23
C LEU A 138 -2.23 -15.57 -1.69
N GLU A 139 -3.21 -14.99 -2.38
CA GLU A 139 -3.11 -13.58 -2.78
C GLU A 139 -3.26 -12.62 -1.59
N ARG A 140 -2.59 -11.47 -1.68
CA ARG A 140 -2.70 -10.40 -0.67
C ARG A 140 -3.97 -9.59 -0.88
N HIS A 141 -4.73 -9.37 0.19
CA HIS A 141 -5.86 -8.43 0.20
C HIS A 141 -5.45 -7.14 0.90
N LYS A 142 -5.84 -5.98 0.36
CA LYS A 142 -5.58 -4.68 0.98
C LYS A 142 -6.86 -4.16 1.60
N GLU A 143 -7.06 -4.50 2.87
CA GLU A 143 -8.28 -4.24 3.63
C GLU A 143 -7.97 -3.34 4.83
N ASP A 144 -7.53 -2.10 4.57
CA ASP A 144 -7.35 -1.10 5.63
C ASP A 144 -8.70 -0.64 6.22
N PHE A 145 -8.68 0.01 7.38
CA PHE A 145 -9.93 0.41 8.04
C PHE A 145 -10.74 1.41 7.20
N GLY A 146 -10.10 2.20 6.34
CA GLY A 146 -10.78 3.07 5.37
C GLY A 146 -11.63 2.27 4.38
N VAL A 147 -11.12 1.13 3.90
CA VAL A 147 -11.87 0.17 3.07
C VAL A 147 -12.99 -0.49 3.86
N ALA A 148 -12.75 -0.87 5.12
CA ALA A 148 -13.79 -1.42 5.99
C ALA A 148 -14.97 -0.44 6.16
N LEU A 149 -14.70 0.84 6.37
CA LEU A 149 -15.73 1.89 6.39
C LEU A 149 -16.46 1.98 5.05
N ALA A 150 -15.74 1.88 3.94
CA ALA A 150 -16.32 1.90 2.60
C ALA A 150 -17.25 0.71 2.34
N TYR A 151 -16.91 -0.47 2.87
CA TYR A 151 -17.74 -1.68 2.81
C TYR A 151 -19.10 -1.46 3.49
N TRP A 152 -19.12 -0.77 4.63
CA TRP A 152 -20.33 -0.38 5.35
C TRP A 152 -21.05 0.85 4.77
N GLY A 153 -20.64 1.33 3.59
CA GLY A 153 -21.32 2.41 2.87
C GLY A 153 -20.92 3.82 3.30
N VAL A 154 -19.87 3.98 4.11
CA VAL A 154 -19.35 5.32 4.43
C VAL A 154 -18.72 5.93 3.16
N PRO A 155 -19.20 7.10 2.69
CA PRO A 155 -18.62 7.76 1.53
C PRO A 155 -17.20 8.24 1.81
N SER A 156 -16.38 8.43 0.77
CA SER A 156 -15.01 8.96 0.92
C SER A 156 -14.98 10.33 1.61
N GLY A 157 -15.98 11.17 1.34
CA GLY A 157 -16.03 12.54 1.83
C GLY A 157 -15.08 13.46 1.04
N PRO A 158 -14.75 14.65 1.59
CA PRO A 158 -13.84 15.57 0.93
C PRO A 158 -12.43 14.99 0.80
N TYR A 159 -11.77 15.32 -0.31
CA TYR A 159 -10.35 15.08 -0.50
C TYR A 159 -9.52 15.88 0.51
N LEU A 160 -8.48 15.25 1.04
CA LEU A 160 -7.57 15.82 2.02
C LEU A 160 -6.13 15.56 1.55
N MET A 161 -5.30 16.59 1.52
CA MET A 161 -3.85 16.41 1.42
C MET A 161 -3.27 16.48 2.82
N LEU A 162 -2.68 15.38 3.28
CA LEU A 162 -2.07 15.29 4.60
C LEU A 162 -0.60 15.72 4.55
N PRO A 163 -0.10 16.49 5.54
CA PRO A 163 1.32 16.81 5.62
C PRO A 163 2.14 15.53 5.75
N ILE A 164 3.19 15.40 4.94
CA ILE A 164 4.13 14.25 4.86
C ILE A 164 3.50 12.96 4.34
N LEU A 165 2.29 12.62 4.77
CA LEU A 165 1.58 11.37 4.44
C LEU A 165 0.99 11.36 3.02
N GLY A 166 0.71 12.54 2.43
CA GLY A 166 0.26 12.66 1.05
C GLY A 166 -1.28 12.63 0.88
N PRO A 167 -1.77 12.20 -0.30
CA PRO A 167 -3.19 12.30 -0.66
C PRO A 167 -4.07 11.35 0.18
N SER A 168 -5.24 11.81 0.57
CA SER A 168 -6.23 11.06 1.35
C SER A 168 -7.66 11.59 1.10
N ASN A 169 -8.64 11.04 1.81
CA ASN A 169 -9.98 11.61 1.96
C ASN A 169 -10.44 11.48 3.42
N LEU A 170 -11.54 12.14 3.80
CA LEU A 170 -11.99 12.14 5.19
C LEU A 170 -12.18 10.74 5.78
N ARG A 171 -12.76 9.81 5.02
CA ARG A 171 -12.95 8.42 5.46
C ARG A 171 -11.61 7.71 5.64
N ASP A 172 -10.75 7.77 4.65
CA ASP A 172 -9.47 7.06 4.64
C ASP A 172 -8.49 7.66 5.66
N ALA A 173 -8.53 8.98 5.90
CA ALA A 173 -7.76 9.63 6.96
C ALA A 173 -8.23 9.20 8.36
N THR A 174 -9.53 8.99 8.53
CA THR A 174 -10.08 8.40 9.78
C THR A 174 -9.66 6.94 9.92
N GLY A 175 -9.67 6.19 8.81
CA GLY A 175 -9.17 4.81 8.76
C GLY A 175 -7.71 4.72 9.18
N LEU A 176 -6.87 5.60 8.64
CA LEU A 176 -5.45 5.67 8.95
C LEU A 176 -5.17 5.84 10.45
N LEU A 177 -6.00 6.59 11.18
CA LEU A 177 -5.85 6.72 12.64
C LEU A 177 -6.12 5.40 13.38
N VAL A 178 -7.09 4.62 12.90
CA VAL A 178 -7.38 3.29 13.45
C VAL A 178 -6.25 2.33 13.10
N ASP A 179 -5.82 2.33 11.84
CA ASP A 179 -4.72 1.50 11.35
C ASP A 179 -3.42 1.80 12.12
N LEU A 180 -3.15 3.08 12.45
CA LEU A 180 -1.99 3.48 13.26
C LEU A 180 -2.02 2.84 14.66
N VAL A 181 -3.18 2.72 15.28
CA VAL A 181 -3.32 2.09 16.61
C VAL A 181 -3.19 0.57 16.51
N LEU A 182 -3.52 -0.02 15.37
CA LEU A 182 -3.38 -1.45 15.11
C LEU A 182 -1.97 -1.83 14.63
N ASP A 183 -1.16 -0.87 14.22
CA ASP A 183 0.22 -1.06 13.82
C ASP A 183 1.09 -1.52 15.02
N PRO A 184 1.74 -2.70 14.94
CA PRO A 184 2.64 -3.17 16.00
C PRO A 184 3.79 -2.19 16.31
N VAL A 185 4.26 -1.44 15.31
CA VAL A 185 5.35 -0.46 15.47
C VAL A 185 4.95 0.67 16.40
N PHE A 186 3.67 1.05 16.41
CA PHE A 186 3.15 2.09 17.32
C PHE A 186 3.31 1.69 18.79
N TRP A 187 3.25 0.39 19.09
CA TRP A 187 3.33 -0.14 20.44
C TRP A 187 4.70 -0.69 20.82
N ILE A 188 5.75 -0.47 20.01
CA ILE A 188 7.06 -1.11 20.20
C ILE A 188 7.63 -0.89 21.60
N ALA A 189 7.42 0.29 22.17
CA ALA A 189 7.65 0.68 23.55
C ALA A 189 7.21 -0.36 24.60
N ASN A 190 6.05 -0.98 24.38
CA ASN A 190 5.40 -1.84 25.36
C ASN A 190 5.99 -3.26 25.41
N TRP A 191 6.73 -3.67 24.38
CA TRP A 191 7.23 -5.05 24.23
C TRP A 191 8.76 -5.12 24.25
N THR A 192 9.42 -3.98 24.39
CA THR A 192 10.89 -3.86 24.45
C THR A 192 11.32 -3.22 25.77
N ASP A 193 12.43 -3.66 26.35
CA ASP A 193 13.03 -3.06 27.56
C ASP A 193 13.80 -1.75 27.27
N LEU A 194 13.37 -1.00 26.24
CA LEU A 194 14.00 0.26 25.84
C LEU A 194 13.72 1.37 26.85
N LYS A 195 14.64 2.34 26.95
CA LYS A 195 14.40 3.49 27.81
C LYS A 195 13.36 4.43 27.18
N PRO A 196 12.64 5.21 28.00
CA PRO A 196 11.77 6.27 27.49
C PRO A 196 12.53 7.18 26.52
N GLY A 197 12.01 7.30 25.29
CA GLY A 197 12.63 8.06 24.19
C GLY A 197 13.42 7.23 23.18
N GLU A 198 14.06 6.10 23.57
CA GLU A 198 14.72 5.18 22.63
C GLU A 198 13.68 4.44 21.78
N GLU A 199 12.54 4.08 22.39
CA GLU A 199 11.37 3.50 21.73
C GLU A 199 10.82 4.39 20.60
N VAL A 200 10.75 5.70 20.82
CA VAL A 200 10.27 6.68 19.83
C VAL A 200 11.27 6.78 18.69
N ALA A 201 12.57 6.83 19.01
CA ALA A 201 13.62 6.85 18.01
C ALA A 201 13.58 5.59 17.12
N LEU A 202 13.34 4.41 17.71
CA LEU A 202 13.21 3.15 16.97
C LEU A 202 11.97 3.15 16.06
N ALA A 203 10.80 3.52 16.59
CA ALA A 203 9.57 3.58 15.79
C ALA A 203 9.70 4.55 14.61
N MET A 204 10.24 5.75 14.87
CA MET A 204 10.50 6.74 13.82
C MET A 204 11.56 6.27 12.82
N GLY A 205 12.60 5.57 13.28
CA GLY A 205 13.61 4.96 12.42
C GLY A 205 13.01 3.94 11.47
N LEU A 206 12.19 3.01 11.98
CA LEU A 206 11.48 2.02 11.17
C LEU A 206 10.55 2.68 10.15
N LYS A 207 9.77 3.69 10.56
CA LYS A 207 8.90 4.43 9.65
C LYS A 207 9.66 5.24 8.61
N THR A 208 10.84 5.76 8.95
CA THR A 208 11.72 6.45 8.01
C THR A 208 12.26 5.48 6.97
N ILE A 209 12.72 4.29 7.39
CA ILE A 209 13.17 3.24 6.46
C ILE A 209 12.03 2.85 5.52
N GLN A 210 10.82 2.60 6.07
CA GLN A 210 9.64 2.31 5.26
C GLN A 210 9.39 3.40 4.22
N PHE A 211 9.38 4.66 4.65
CA PHE A 211 9.13 5.81 3.80
C PHE A 211 10.18 5.94 2.68
N VAL A 212 11.48 5.84 3.02
CA VAL A 212 12.57 5.94 2.03
C VAL A 212 12.49 4.78 1.04
N ASN A 213 12.27 3.56 1.52
CA ASN A 213 12.13 2.37 0.66
C ASN A 213 10.95 2.50 -0.31
N THR A 214 9.77 2.92 0.18
CA THR A 214 8.61 3.17 -0.68
C THR A 214 8.88 4.29 -1.69
N ARG A 215 9.54 5.37 -1.27
CA ARG A 215 9.85 6.49 -2.15
C ARG A 215 10.86 6.13 -3.25
N ALA A 216 11.86 5.30 -2.92
CA ALA A 216 12.86 4.79 -3.87
C ALA A 216 12.20 3.98 -4.99
N GLY A 217 11.29 3.06 -4.64
CA GLY A 217 10.51 2.28 -5.61
C GLY A 217 9.53 3.09 -6.47
N MET A 218 9.39 4.41 -6.22
CA MET A 218 8.50 5.32 -6.96
C MET A 218 9.25 6.43 -7.71
N LEU A 219 10.59 6.40 -7.75
CA LEU A 219 11.40 7.46 -8.37
C LEU A 219 10.99 7.77 -9.81
N GLU A 220 11.02 6.76 -10.69
CA GLU A 220 10.70 6.92 -12.11
C GLU A 220 9.23 7.29 -12.35
N ALA A 221 8.31 6.60 -11.67
CA ALA A 221 6.88 6.86 -11.81
C ALA A 221 6.50 8.30 -11.41
N MET A 222 7.10 8.83 -10.33
CA MET A 222 6.85 10.20 -9.89
C MET A 222 7.50 11.23 -10.80
N GLU A 223 8.71 10.98 -11.30
CA GLU A 223 9.41 11.87 -12.24
C GLU A 223 8.61 11.99 -13.54
N SER A 224 8.22 10.85 -14.12
CA SER A 224 7.36 10.79 -15.31
C SER A 224 6.01 11.49 -15.10
N ALA A 225 5.36 11.26 -13.95
CA ALA A 225 4.11 11.95 -13.60
C ALA A 225 4.29 13.47 -13.50
N LYS A 226 5.39 13.94 -12.91
CA LYS A 226 5.66 15.37 -12.72
C LYS A 226 6.00 16.07 -14.04
N GLU A 227 6.69 15.40 -14.95
CA GLU A 227 7.03 15.94 -16.27
C GLU A 227 5.86 15.92 -17.26
N SER A 228 5.03 14.87 -17.22
CA SER A 228 3.91 14.70 -18.16
C SER A 228 2.65 15.46 -17.75
N SER A 229 2.51 15.85 -16.48
CA SER A 229 1.31 16.52 -15.98
C SER A 229 1.35 18.04 -16.16
N LEU A 230 0.26 18.61 -16.66
CA LEU A 230 0.06 20.06 -16.70
C LEU A 230 -0.14 20.65 -15.30
N ASP A 231 -0.88 19.93 -14.45
CA ASP A 231 -1.06 20.24 -13.03
C ASP A 231 -0.81 18.97 -12.20
N TYR A 232 0.40 18.88 -11.63
CA TYR A 232 0.83 17.73 -10.86
C TYR A 232 -0.05 17.48 -9.63
N TYR A 233 -0.63 18.51 -9.01
CA TYR A 233 -1.55 18.34 -7.88
C TYR A 233 -2.83 17.61 -8.32
N LEU A 234 -3.43 18.02 -9.44
CA LEU A 234 -4.64 17.39 -9.95
C LEU A 234 -4.36 15.96 -10.42
N PHE A 235 -3.20 15.73 -11.03
CA PHE A 235 -2.77 14.38 -11.38
C PHE A 235 -2.72 13.46 -10.15
N VAL A 236 -2.04 13.88 -9.08
CA VAL A 236 -1.94 13.09 -7.83
C VAL A 236 -3.31 12.86 -7.20
N GLN A 237 -4.17 13.88 -7.19
CA GLN A 237 -5.53 13.76 -6.69
C GLN A 237 -6.35 12.72 -7.47
N SER A 238 -6.30 12.78 -8.80
CA SER A 238 -6.99 11.85 -9.69
C SER A 238 -6.45 10.43 -9.57
N ALA A 239 -5.13 10.26 -9.55
CA ALA A 239 -4.49 8.96 -9.38
C ALA A 239 -4.88 8.32 -8.03
N TYR A 240 -4.89 9.10 -6.94
CA TYR A 240 -5.32 8.62 -5.63
C TYR A 240 -6.78 8.14 -5.62
N ASP A 241 -7.72 8.94 -6.17
CA ASP A 241 -9.14 8.56 -6.18
C ASP A 241 -9.36 7.28 -6.99
N GLN A 242 -8.75 7.19 -8.19
CA GLN A 242 -8.84 6.00 -9.04
C GLN A 242 -8.29 4.75 -8.34
N TYR A 243 -7.11 4.86 -7.72
CA TYR A 243 -6.49 3.78 -6.97
C TYR A 243 -7.38 3.29 -5.82
N ARG A 244 -7.92 4.21 -5.01
CA ARG A 244 -8.77 3.87 -3.86
C ARG A 244 -10.11 3.28 -4.29
N GLU A 245 -10.71 3.78 -5.36
CA GLU A 245 -11.91 3.18 -5.93
C GLU A 245 -11.67 1.75 -6.40
N GLY A 246 -10.51 1.49 -7.01
CA GLY A 246 -10.06 0.15 -7.38
C GLY A 246 -10.08 -0.81 -6.20
N ILE A 247 -9.42 -0.43 -5.09
CA ILE A 247 -9.37 -1.23 -3.87
C ILE A 247 -10.76 -1.45 -3.28
N VAL A 248 -11.56 -0.40 -3.11
CA VAL A 248 -12.90 -0.50 -2.52
C VAL A 248 -13.81 -1.39 -3.37
N ARG A 249 -13.71 -1.31 -4.69
CA ARG A 249 -14.45 -2.17 -5.62
C ARG A 249 -14.02 -3.62 -5.50
N GLN A 250 -12.72 -3.90 -5.44
CA GLN A 250 -12.18 -5.24 -5.24
C GLN A 250 -12.69 -5.83 -3.91
N ALA A 251 -12.55 -5.07 -2.83
CA ALA A 251 -13.02 -5.44 -1.50
C ALA A 251 -14.50 -5.79 -1.49
N ARG A 252 -15.36 -5.01 -2.16
CA ARG A 252 -16.80 -5.30 -2.25
C ARG A 252 -17.12 -6.53 -3.11
N SER A 253 -16.35 -6.77 -4.16
CA SER A 253 -16.59 -7.89 -5.07
C SER A 253 -16.25 -9.25 -4.45
N GLY A 254 -15.41 -9.28 -3.41
CA GLY A 254 -14.91 -10.51 -2.81
C GLY A 254 -14.06 -11.38 -3.76
N LYS A 255 -13.73 -10.87 -4.96
CA LYS A 255 -12.85 -11.56 -5.90
C LYS A 255 -11.41 -11.48 -5.41
N GLN A 256 -10.79 -12.65 -5.29
CA GLN A 256 -9.34 -12.79 -5.19
C GLN A 256 -8.72 -12.26 -6.48
N GLY A 257 -7.57 -11.58 -6.39
CA GLY A 257 -6.90 -10.89 -7.49
C GLY A 257 -6.33 -11.79 -8.60
N GLY A 258 -7.09 -12.75 -9.12
CA GLY A 258 -6.67 -13.68 -10.18
C GLY A 258 -7.48 -13.58 -11.48
N ASP A 259 -8.33 -12.57 -11.66
CA ASP A 259 -9.24 -12.50 -12.82
C ASP A 259 -9.52 -11.06 -13.28
N SER A 260 -8.44 -10.27 -13.41
CA SER A 260 -8.49 -8.89 -13.95
C SER A 260 -7.55 -8.72 -15.15
N ARG A 261 -7.50 -9.70 -16.07
CA ARG A 261 -6.83 -9.50 -17.38
C ARG A 261 -7.59 -8.54 -18.31
N ASP A 262 -8.80 -8.11 -17.94
CA ASP A 262 -9.62 -7.22 -18.76
C ASP A 262 -10.02 -5.95 -18.00
N SER A 263 -9.04 -5.12 -17.61
CA SER A 263 -9.12 -3.65 -17.67
C SER A 263 -8.05 -3.01 -16.78
N LEU A 264 -7.22 -2.14 -17.39
CA LEU A 264 -6.17 -1.29 -16.79
C LEU A 264 -4.78 -1.95 -16.68
N SER A 265 -4.18 -2.15 -17.85
CA SER A 265 -2.73 -1.94 -18.01
C SER A 265 -2.47 -0.47 -17.74
N ASP A 266 -1.87 -0.15 -16.58
CA ASP A 266 -0.90 0.94 -16.41
C ASP A 266 -0.38 0.91 -14.96
N GLY A 267 0.85 0.41 -14.82
CA GLY A 267 1.75 0.69 -13.71
C GLY A 267 1.59 -0.16 -12.46
N ASP A 268 1.77 -1.48 -12.56
CA ASP A 268 2.40 -2.22 -11.46
C ASP A 268 3.89 -1.86 -11.46
N PRO A 269 4.45 -1.22 -10.42
CA PRO A 269 5.88 -1.19 -10.25
C PRO A 269 6.28 -2.60 -9.81
N LEU A 270 6.94 -3.28 -10.74
CA LEU A 270 7.62 -4.57 -10.59
C LEU A 270 6.68 -5.78 -10.65
N ASP A 271 6.34 -6.17 -11.88
CA ASP A 271 6.08 -7.57 -12.20
C ASP A 271 7.30 -8.41 -11.77
N ASP A 272 7.10 -9.27 -10.79
CA ASP A 272 8.08 -10.21 -10.22
C ASP A 272 8.40 -11.39 -11.17
N ASP A 273 7.98 -11.35 -12.42
CA ASP A 273 7.98 -12.51 -13.32
C ASP A 273 9.11 -12.46 -14.35
N LEU A 274 10.36 -12.19 -13.96
CA LEU A 274 11.55 -12.53 -14.77
C LEU A 274 12.81 -12.70 -13.88
N LEU A 275 12.80 -13.76 -13.08
CA LEU A 275 14.04 -14.40 -12.63
C LEU A 275 14.04 -15.82 -13.18
N ASP A 276 14.33 -15.95 -14.48
CA ASP A 276 14.78 -17.23 -15.01
C ASP A 276 16.16 -17.53 -14.38
N ASP A 277 16.15 -18.45 -13.41
CA ASP A 277 17.31 -19.01 -12.71
C ASP A 277 18.09 -20.02 -13.59
N ASP A 278 18.03 -19.92 -14.91
CA ASP A 278 18.68 -20.85 -15.85
C ASP A 278 19.85 -20.19 -16.60
N LEU A 279 20.86 -19.69 -15.89
CA LEU A 279 22.18 -19.44 -16.48
C LEU A 279 23.32 -19.66 -15.47
N LEU A 280 23.38 -20.83 -14.84
CA LEU A 280 24.64 -21.42 -14.36
C LEU A 280 24.52 -22.95 -14.42
N ASP A 281 25.03 -23.55 -15.51
CA ASP A 281 26.10 -24.55 -15.46
C ASP A 281 26.32 -25.17 -16.85
N ASP A 282 27.54 -25.68 -17.05
CA ASP A 282 28.09 -26.41 -18.18
C ASP A 282 28.61 -25.58 -19.38
N GLU A 283 29.91 -25.29 -19.37
CA GLU A 283 30.88 -25.98 -20.25
C GLU A 283 32.25 -25.28 -20.17
N LEU A 284 33.17 -25.76 -19.32
CA LEU A 284 34.61 -25.42 -19.42
C LEU A 284 35.50 -26.41 -18.62
N THR A 285 35.55 -27.64 -19.11
CA THR A 285 36.62 -28.65 -18.96
C THR A 285 36.47 -29.58 -20.16
N ASP A 286 37.44 -29.96 -20.99
CA ASP A 286 38.90 -30.01 -20.89
C ASP A 286 39.51 -30.02 -22.30
N ASP A 287 40.77 -29.58 -22.38
CA ASP A 287 41.87 -30.02 -23.26
C ASP A 287 41.66 -30.29 -24.76
N VAL A 288 42.54 -29.71 -25.60
CA VAL A 288 43.36 -30.46 -26.58
C VAL A 288 44.38 -29.54 -27.30
N LEU A 289 45.66 -29.91 -27.11
CA LEU A 289 46.86 -29.70 -27.95
C LEU A 289 47.49 -28.31 -28.16
N SER A 290 48.67 -28.14 -27.54
CA SER A 290 49.85 -27.56 -28.23
C SER A 290 50.32 -28.49 -29.35
N PRO A 291 51.00 -27.96 -30.38
CA PRO A 291 52.45 -28.19 -30.43
C PRO A 291 53.28 -26.98 -30.88
N ALA A 292 54.57 -27.09 -30.57
CA ALA A 292 55.68 -26.19 -30.87
C ALA A 292 56.07 -26.12 -32.37
N GLU A 293 56.74 -25.03 -32.77
CA GLU A 293 58.02 -24.95 -33.53
C GLU A 293 58.32 -23.48 -33.93
N GLU A 294 59.44 -22.89 -33.46
CA GLU A 294 60.65 -22.50 -34.23
C GLU A 294 60.38 -21.56 -35.44
N SER A 295 60.68 -20.25 -35.34
CA SER A 295 61.95 -19.54 -35.68
C SER A 295 62.17 -19.34 -37.21
N PRO A 296 62.97 -18.37 -37.71
CA PRO A 296 63.98 -17.51 -37.08
C PRO A 296 63.63 -16.01 -36.96
#